data_AF-A0A1B4PZ38-F1
#
_entry.id   AF-A0A1B4PZ38-F1
#
_cell.length_a   1.000
_cell.length_b   1.000
_cell.length_c   1.000
_cell.angle_alpha   90.00
_cell.angle_beta   90.00
_cell.angle_gamma   90.00
#
_symmetry.space_group_name_H-M   'P 1'
#
loop_
_entity.id
_entity.type
_entity.pdbx_description
1 polymer ?
#
loop_
_entity_poly.entity_id
_entity_poly.type
_entity_poly.pdbx_seq_one_letter_code
_entity_poly.pdbx_strand_id
1 'polypeptide(L)'
;MRALKDPVFKGCTRPAMLWGVPLVPFLMVGGGMLIPAIWALLASPPLGVAILLLMIPVFVAMRVITRHDDQRLAQRAQRVRMALRQRNRRFWGVHAYVPVRLKRRA
;
A
#
# COMPACT_ATOMS: atom_id res chain seq x y z
N MET A 1 -2.50 11.49 36.50
CA MET A 1 -3.70 11.50 35.63
C MET A 1 -3.30 10.89 34.30
N ARG A 2 -3.89 9.76 33.88
CA ARG A 2 -3.67 9.24 32.51
C ARG A 2 -4.39 10.19 31.58
N ALA A 3 -3.66 11.06 30.89
CA ALA A 3 -4.22 11.87 29.82
C ALA A 3 -4.99 10.93 28.88
N LEU A 4 -6.28 11.18 28.72
CA LEU A 4 -7.09 10.56 27.68
C LEU A 4 -6.42 10.95 26.36
N LYS A 5 -5.60 10.05 25.82
CA LYS A 5 -4.90 10.24 24.56
C LYS A 5 -5.87 9.77 23.49
N ASP A 6 -6.57 10.71 22.88
CA ASP A 6 -7.35 10.42 21.68
C ASP A 6 -6.38 10.28 20.50
N PRO A 7 -6.16 9.07 19.97
CA PRO A 7 -5.28 8.91 18.83
C PRO A 7 -5.94 9.60 17.62
N VAL A 8 -5.35 10.72 17.17
CA VAL A 8 -5.80 11.37 15.94
C VAL A 8 -5.49 10.45 14.76
N PHE A 9 -6.54 10.02 14.05
CA PHE A 9 -6.41 9.20 12.86
C PHE A 9 -5.94 10.08 11.70
N LYS A 10 -4.73 9.84 11.19
CA LYS A 10 -4.14 10.54 10.04
C LYS A 10 -4.84 10.25 8.70
N GLY A 11 -6.07 9.73 8.72
CA GLY A 11 -6.87 9.51 7.51
C GLY A 11 -7.28 10.81 6.81
N CYS A 12 -7.35 11.91 7.57
CA CYS A 12 -7.68 13.24 7.05
C CYS A 12 -6.47 14.02 6.52
N THR A 13 -5.25 13.47 6.63
CA THR A 13 -4.04 14.14 6.16
C THR A 13 -3.70 13.63 4.77
N ARG A 14 -3.74 14.53 3.78
CA ARG A 14 -3.28 14.28 2.41
C ARG A 14 -1.84 13.72 2.42
N PRO A 15 -1.56 12.58 1.75
CA PRO A 15 -0.20 12.07 1.67
C PRO A 15 0.63 12.95 0.74
N ALA A 16 1.96 12.88 0.81
CA ALA A 16 2.81 13.50 -0.18
C ALA A 16 2.57 12.85 -1.56
N MET A 17 2.37 13.67 -2.61
CA MET A 17 2.00 13.22 -3.96
C MET A 17 3.01 13.74 -4.98
N LEU A 18 3.38 12.91 -5.96
CA LEU A 18 4.15 13.26 -7.15
C LEU A 18 3.30 12.96 -8.39
N TRP A 19 2.98 13.97 -9.21
CA TRP A 19 2.17 13.84 -10.43
C TRP A 19 0.86 13.04 -10.25
N GLY A 20 0.21 13.20 -9.11
CA GLY A 20 -1.05 12.52 -8.77
C GLY A 20 -0.88 11.11 -8.18
N VAL A 21 0.35 10.65 -7.93
CA VAL A 21 0.67 9.37 -7.29
C VAL A 21 1.25 9.61 -5.89
N PRO A 22 0.79 8.88 -4.84
CA PRO A 22 1.37 9.00 -3.51
C PRO A 22 2.84 8.55 -3.48
N LEU A 23 3.70 9.38 -2.87
CA LEU A 23 5.15 9.24 -2.92
C LEU A 23 5.63 7.92 -2.31
N VAL A 24 5.07 7.51 -1.16
CA VAL A 24 5.49 6.28 -0.49
C VAL A 24 5.19 5.03 -1.35
N PRO A 25 3.96 4.79 -1.85
CA PRO A 25 3.69 3.75 -2.84
C PRO A 25 4.59 3.81 -4.08
N PHE A 26 4.82 5.01 -4.63
CA PHE A 26 5.66 5.18 -5.81
C PHE A 26 7.10 4.71 -5.57
N LEU A 27 7.71 5.15 -4.47
CA LEU A 27 9.08 4.76 -4.13
C LEU A 27 9.20 3.28 -3.78
N MET A 28 8.24 2.72 -3.03
CA MET A 28 8.30 1.30 -2.66
C MET A 28 8.17 0.38 -3.88
N VAL A 29 7.19 0.63 -4.74
CA VAL A 29 6.97 -0.22 -5.92
C VAL A 29 8.02 0.07 -7.00
N GLY A 30 8.32 1.34 -7.26
CA GLY A 30 9.34 1.73 -8.24
C GLY A 30 10.73 1.25 -7.85
N GLY A 31 11.14 1.47 -6.60
CA GLY A 31 12.41 0.93 -6.08
C GLY A 31 12.44 -0.60 -6.06
N GLY A 32 11.32 -1.23 -5.68
CA GLY A 32 11.18 -2.68 -5.70
C GLY A 32 11.26 -3.31 -7.09
N MET A 33 10.86 -2.58 -8.14
CA MET A 33 11.03 -3.00 -9.54
C MET A 33 12.43 -2.68 -10.08
N LEU A 34 13.02 -1.56 -9.66
CA LEU A 34 14.32 -1.11 -10.18
C LEU A 34 15.47 -2.06 -9.79
N ILE A 35 15.47 -2.54 -8.55
CA ILE A 35 16.50 -3.48 -8.07
C ILE A 35 16.61 -4.73 -8.96
N PRO A 36 15.54 -5.53 -9.17
CA PRO A 36 15.61 -6.67 -10.07
C PRO A 36 15.79 -6.29 -11.54
N ALA A 37 15.33 -5.11 -11.98
CA ALA A 37 15.57 -4.64 -13.35
C ALA A 37 17.06 -4.50 -13.65
N ILE A 38 17.86 -3.98 -12.70
CA ILE A 38 19.31 -3.82 -12.85
C ILE A 38 19.97 -5.20 -13.04
N TRP A 39 19.66 -6.16 -12.16
CA TRP A 39 20.19 -7.52 -12.28
C TRP A 39 19.76 -8.21 -13.57
N ALA A 40 18.49 -8.03 -13.96
CA ALA A 40 17.97 -8.58 -15.19
C ALA A 40 18.63 -7.96 -16.43
N LEU A 41 18.94 -6.66 -16.42
CA LEU A 41 19.63 -6.00 -17.53
C LEU A 41 21.04 -6.57 -17.75
N LEU A 42 21.75 -6.91 -16.66
CA LEU A 42 23.06 -7.55 -16.71
C LEU A 42 22.99 -8.99 -17.23
N ALA A 43 21.99 -9.77 -16.80
CA ALA A 43 21.83 -11.16 -17.20
C ALA A 43 21.22 -11.31 -18.61
N SER A 44 20.28 -10.44 -18.96
CA SER A 44 19.52 -10.43 -20.21
C SER A 44 18.98 -9.02 -20.47
N PRO A 45 19.67 -8.22 -21.29
CA PRO A 45 19.24 -6.85 -21.62
C PRO A 45 17.76 -6.71 -22.01
N PRO A 46 17.16 -7.58 -22.87
CA PRO A 46 15.74 -7.43 -23.21
C PRO A 46 14.82 -7.63 -22.00
N LEU A 47 15.17 -8.52 -21.06
CA LEU A 47 14.40 -8.72 -19.84
C LEU A 47 14.48 -7.49 -18.91
N GLY A 48 15.67 -6.92 -18.73
CA GLY A 48 15.84 -5.69 -17.95
C GLY A 48 15.03 -4.52 -18.53
N VAL A 49 15.09 -4.32 -19.84
CA VAL A 49 14.30 -3.29 -20.55
C VAL A 49 12.80 -3.55 -20.40
N ALA A 50 12.35 -4.81 -20.50
CA ALA A 50 10.94 -5.15 -20.30
C ALA A 50 10.43 -4.75 -18.90
N ILE A 51 11.23 -4.98 -17.84
CA ILE A 51 10.87 -4.57 -16.47
C ILE A 51 10.81 -3.04 -16.34
N LEU A 52 11.77 -2.32 -16.94
CA LEU A 52 11.75 -0.86 -16.95
C LEU A 52 10.52 -0.30 -17.67
N LEU A 53 10.17 -0.86 -18.82
CA LEU A 53 8.95 -0.49 -19.56
C LEU A 53 7.69 -0.81 -18.76
N LEU A 54 7.67 -1.91 -17.98
CA LEU A 54 6.56 -2.27 -17.09
C LEU A 54 6.33 -1.24 -15.98
N MET A 55 7.33 -0.43 -15.61
CA MET A 55 7.13 0.64 -14.62
C MET A 55 6.12 1.70 -15.09
N ILE A 56 6.02 1.94 -16.41
CA ILE A 56 5.09 2.92 -17.00
C ILE A 56 3.62 2.56 -16.72
N PRO A 57 3.10 1.37 -17.12
CA PRO A 57 1.72 1.01 -16.82
C PRO A 57 1.47 0.87 -15.31
N VAL A 58 2.47 0.48 -14.50
CA VAL A 58 2.35 0.46 -13.04
C VAL A 58 2.13 1.87 -12.47
N PHE A 59 2.91 2.85 -12.93
CA PHE A 59 2.72 4.25 -12.54
C PHE A 59 1.36 4.79 -12.97
N VAL A 60 0.95 4.53 -14.22
CA VAL A 60 -0.38 4.92 -14.72
C VAL A 60 -1.49 4.27 -13.90
N ALA A 61 -1.37 2.98 -13.56
CA ALA A 61 -2.33 2.30 -12.71
C ALA A 61 -2.45 2.95 -11.34
N MET A 62 -1.33 3.32 -10.70
CA MET A 62 -1.37 4.07 -9.44
C MET A 62 -2.12 5.39 -9.59
N ARG A 63 -1.81 6.16 -10.64
CA ARG A 63 -2.46 7.45 -10.92
C ARG A 63 -3.96 7.31 -11.17
N VAL A 64 -4.38 6.29 -11.90
CA VAL A 64 -5.80 5.99 -12.15
C VAL A 64 -6.51 5.60 -10.85
N ILE A 65 -5.86 4.84 -9.98
CA ILE A 65 -6.44 4.45 -8.68
C ILE A 65 -6.63 5.67 -7.78
N THR A 66 -5.70 6.62 -7.79
CA THR A 66 -5.69 7.79 -6.90
C THR A 66 -6.38 9.02 -7.49
N ARG A 67 -6.92 8.93 -8.71
CA ARG A 67 -7.51 10.07 -9.44
C ARG A 67 -8.65 10.79 -8.71
N HIS A 68 -9.43 10.08 -7.88
CA HIS A 68 -10.57 10.63 -7.15
C HIS A 68 -10.35 10.65 -5.63
N ASP A 69 -9.38 9.90 -5.13
CA ASP A 69 -9.11 9.71 -3.70
C ASP A 69 -7.61 9.43 -3.53
N ASP A 70 -6.90 10.36 -2.92
CA ASP A 70 -5.46 10.29 -2.68
C ASP A 70 -5.06 9.21 -1.65
N GLN A 71 -6.01 8.76 -0.82
CA GLN A 71 -5.86 7.68 0.15
C GLN A 71 -6.21 6.29 -0.41
N ARG A 72 -6.72 6.20 -1.65
CA ARG A 72 -7.23 4.95 -2.22
C ARG A 72 -6.23 3.80 -2.22
N LEU A 73 -4.94 4.08 -2.50
CA LEU A 73 -3.89 3.08 -2.46
C LEU A 73 -3.63 2.58 -1.02
N ALA A 74 -3.65 3.47 -0.02
CA ALA A 74 -3.50 3.10 1.38
C ALA A 74 -4.68 2.22 1.84
N GLN A 75 -5.91 2.55 1.42
CA GLN A 75 -7.09 1.72 1.70
C GLN A 75 -6.98 0.32 1.07
N ARG A 76 -6.53 0.22 -0.19
CA ARG A 76 -6.29 -1.09 -0.85
C ARG A 76 -5.23 -1.91 -0.12
N ALA A 77 -4.11 -1.29 0.25
CA ALA A 77 -3.06 -1.95 1.03
C ALA A 77 -3.58 -2.45 2.38
N GLN A 78 -4.41 -1.64 3.06
CA GLN A 78 -5.04 -2.05 4.31
C GLN A 78 -5.98 -3.24 4.14
N ARG A 79 -6.81 -3.24 3.07
CA ARG A 79 -7.67 -4.38 2.72
C ARG A 79 -6.86 -5.65 2.51
N VAL A 80 -5.76 -5.59 1.77
CA VAL A 80 -4.86 -6.74 1.55
C VAL A 80 -4.27 -7.21 2.88
N ARG A 81 -3.74 -6.30 3.70
CA ARG A 81 -3.18 -6.64 5.01
C ARG A 81 -4.20 -7.32 5.93
N MET A 82 -5.44 -6.86 5.92
CA MET A 82 -6.52 -7.48 6.67
C MET A 82 -6.86 -8.87 6.12
N ALA A 83 -7.02 -9.01 4.81
CA ALA A 83 -7.31 -10.30 4.18
C ALA A 83 -6.25 -11.37 4.51
N LEU A 84 -4.96 -11.00 4.52
CA LEU A 84 -3.86 -11.90 4.89
C LEU A 84 -3.85 -12.30 6.38
N ARG A 85 -4.39 -11.46 7.26
CA ARG A 85 -4.46 -11.73 8.71
C ARG A 85 -5.68 -12.56 9.11
N GLN A 86 -6.75 -12.52 8.33
CA GLN A 86 -7.99 -13.25 8.60
C GLN A 86 -7.91 -14.71 8.13
N ARG A 87 -7.09 -15.52 8.81
CA ARG A 87 -6.89 -16.95 8.48
C ARG A 87 -8.13 -17.81 8.70
N ASN A 88 -9.02 -17.41 9.60
CA ASN A 88 -10.25 -18.13 9.96
C ASN A 88 -11.49 -17.59 9.23
N ARG A 89 -11.31 -16.81 8.15
CA ARG A 89 -12.41 -16.22 7.37
C ARG A 89 -13.41 -17.26 6.86
N ARG A 90 -12.96 -18.47 6.52
CA ARG A 90 -13.84 -19.57 6.08
C ARG A 90 -14.79 -20.05 7.17
N PHE A 91 -14.39 -19.93 8.44
CA PHE A 91 -15.20 -20.34 9.58
C PHE A 91 -16.18 -19.23 10.00
N TRP A 92 -15.72 -17.98 10.13
CA TRP A 92 -16.54 -16.88 10.66
C TRP A 92 -17.34 -16.11 9.60
N GLY A 93 -16.93 -16.12 8.33
CA GLY A 93 -17.61 -15.41 7.23
C GLY A 93 -17.47 -13.88 7.24
N VAL A 94 -17.45 -13.25 8.42
CA VAL A 94 -17.42 -11.79 8.61
C VAL A 94 -16.45 -11.41 9.73
N HIS A 95 -15.85 -10.21 9.62
CA HIS A 95 -14.97 -9.65 10.65
C HIS A 95 -15.32 -8.19 10.93
N ALA A 96 -15.46 -7.84 12.21
CA ALA A 96 -15.57 -6.47 12.67
C ALA A 96 -14.19 -5.96 13.10
N TYR A 97 -13.85 -4.75 12.68
CA TYR A 97 -12.62 -4.06 13.08
C TYR A 97 -12.97 -2.84 13.91
N VAL A 98 -12.20 -2.62 14.96
CA VAL A 98 -12.31 -1.41 15.77
C VAL A 98 -10.98 -0.65 15.74
N PRO A 99 -11.01 0.68 15.62
CA PRO A 99 -9.79 1.49 15.54
C PRO A 99 -9.17 1.73 16.94
N VAL A 100 -9.46 0.87 17.91
CA VAL A 100 -9.00 1.00 19.30
C VAL A 100 -8.20 -0.22 19.71
N ARG A 101 -7.23 -0.01 20.61
CA ARG A 101 -6.48 -1.11 21.20
C ARG A 101 -7.32 -1.76 22.29
N LEU A 102 -7.88 -2.92 22.01
CA LEU A 102 -8.64 -3.69 22.99
C LEU A 102 -7.72 -4.19 24.11
N LYS A 103 -8.16 -4.02 25.37
CA LYS A 103 -7.49 -4.60 26.54
C LYS A 103 -7.96 -6.05 26.70
N ARG A 104 -7.04 -7.00 26.82
CA ARG A 104 -7.38 -8.38 27.19
C ARG A 104 -7.97 -8.38 28.60
N ARG A 105 -9.20 -8.87 28.77
CA ARG A 105 -9.74 -9.16 30.11
C ARG A 105 -8.99 -10.40 30.62
N ALA A 106 -8.42 -10.28 31.82
CA ALA A 106 -7.86 -11.40 32.56
C ALA A 106 -9.00 -12.29 33.05
#